data_AF-A0A2N2F0J4-F1
#
_entry.id   AF-A0A2N2F0J4-F1
#
_cell.length_a   1.000
_cell.length_b   1.000
_cell.length_c   1.000
_cell.angle_alpha   90.00
_cell.angle_beta   90.00
_cell.angle_gamma   90.00
#
_symmetry.space_group_name_H-M   'P 1'
#
loop_
_entity.id
_entity.type
_entity.pdbx_description
1 polymer ?
#
loop_
_entity_poly.entity_id
_entity_poly.type
_entity_poly.pdbx_seq_one_letter_code
_entity_poly.pdbx_strand_id
1 'polypeptide(L)'
;MENTGGINMPVTGNKEGLKQEVLDKLEEISRNTGKTVYITDGYRDEQKDMPTKTHGQGIAADIYIDGMNTVEISRELEKVGFTGLGQYYNNDNSMTTFAHGDLRDAETKWVHREDAQGSRKFIKWPEEPWK
;
A
#
# COMPACT_ATOMS: atom_id res chain seq x y z
N MET A 1 34.35 -16.42 -12.01
CA MET A 1 33.57 -15.18 -11.95
C MET A 1 32.14 -15.62 -11.82
N GLU A 2 31.57 -15.53 -10.62
CA GLU A 2 30.23 -16.03 -10.35
C GLU A 2 29.21 -15.15 -11.08
N ASN A 3 28.40 -15.80 -11.92
CA ASN A 3 27.28 -15.19 -12.59
C ASN A 3 26.18 -14.98 -11.54
N THR A 4 26.15 -13.81 -10.89
CA THR A 4 25.00 -13.38 -10.12
C THR A 4 23.90 -13.00 -11.10
N GLY A 5 23.21 -14.02 -11.62
CA GLY A 5 21.87 -13.89 -12.20
C GLY A 5 20.89 -13.48 -11.10
N GLY A 6 21.12 -12.30 -10.51
CA GLY A 6 20.32 -11.71 -9.47
C GLY A 6 18.91 -11.62 -10.00
N ILE A 7 18.00 -12.36 -9.38
CA ILE A 7 16.59 -12.33 -9.71
C ILE A 7 16.16 -10.88 -9.53
N ASN A 8 16.02 -10.16 -10.65
CA ASN A 8 15.46 -8.82 -10.67
C ASN A 8 13.99 -9.00 -10.28
N MET A 9 13.66 -8.86 -9.00
CA MET A 9 12.27 -8.92 -8.55
C MET A 9 11.63 -7.57 -8.84
N PRO A 10 10.63 -7.53 -9.75
CA PRO A 10 10.16 -6.27 -10.30
C PRO A 10 9.04 -5.66 -9.47
N VAL A 11 8.91 -4.34 -9.57
CA VAL A 11 7.63 -3.67 -9.36
C VAL A 11 6.79 -3.81 -10.64
N THR A 12 5.63 -4.42 -10.50
CA THR A 12 4.69 -4.78 -11.58
C THR A 12 3.33 -4.12 -11.38
N GLY A 13 2.42 -4.25 -12.35
CA GLY A 13 1.14 -3.53 -12.36
C GLY A 13 1.21 -2.19 -13.08
N ASN A 14 0.21 -1.33 -12.86
CA ASN A 14 0.16 -0.02 -13.51
C ASN A 14 1.06 1.00 -12.81
N LYS A 15 2.10 1.45 -13.50
CA LYS A 15 3.07 2.45 -13.02
C LYS A 15 2.85 3.84 -13.60
N GLU A 16 1.96 3.96 -14.60
CA GLU A 16 1.71 5.22 -15.29
C GLU A 16 1.19 6.27 -14.29
N GLY A 17 1.68 7.50 -14.41
CA GLY A 17 1.27 8.64 -13.56
C GLY A 17 1.79 8.62 -12.12
N LEU A 18 2.42 7.54 -11.65
CA LEU A 18 3.08 7.53 -10.34
C LEU A 18 4.38 8.34 -10.37
N LYS A 19 4.66 9.06 -9.29
CA LYS A 19 5.94 9.76 -9.12
C LYS A 19 7.06 8.73 -8.94
N GLN A 20 8.24 9.07 -9.46
CA GLN A 20 9.43 8.22 -9.38
C GLN A 20 9.77 7.81 -7.94
N GLU A 21 9.60 8.71 -6.97
CA GLU A 21 9.86 8.42 -5.56
C GLU A 21 9.00 7.28 -5.01
N VAL A 22 7.73 7.16 -5.46
CA VAL A 22 6.88 6.02 -5.09
C VAL A 22 7.47 4.74 -5.65
N LEU A 23 7.84 4.73 -6.93
CA LEU A 23 8.41 3.56 -7.60
C LEU A 23 9.72 3.12 -6.94
N ASP A 24 10.62 4.06 -6.63
CA ASP A 24 11.92 3.78 -6.00
C ASP A 24 11.76 3.09 -4.63
N LYS A 25 10.80 3.54 -3.82
CA LYS A 25 10.46 2.94 -2.52
C LYS A 25 9.80 1.57 -2.67
N LEU A 26 8.92 1.38 -3.65
CA LEU A 26 8.35 0.05 -3.94
C LEU A 26 9.41 -0.94 -4.40
N GLU A 27 10.39 -0.49 -5.20
CA GLU A 27 11.54 -1.32 -5.56
C GLU A 27 12.40 -1.66 -4.35
N GLU A 28 12.55 -0.73 -3.40
CA GLU A 28 13.23 -1.00 -2.13
C GLU A 28 12.51 -2.08 -1.31
N ILE A 29 11.18 -2.05 -1.24
CA ILE A 29 10.39 -3.13 -0.62
C ILE A 29 10.66 -4.45 -1.33
N SER A 30 10.69 -4.47 -2.66
CA SER A 30 10.97 -5.69 -3.42
C SER A 30 12.35 -6.26 -3.10
N ARG A 31 13.37 -5.39 -3.02
CA ARG A 31 14.74 -5.77 -2.62
C ARG A 31 14.81 -6.29 -1.18
N ASN A 32 14.12 -5.63 -0.24
CA ASN A 32 14.15 -5.98 1.19
C ASN A 32 13.42 -7.30 1.48
N THR A 33 12.30 -7.54 0.81
CA THR A 33 11.48 -8.73 1.02
C THR A 33 11.95 -9.91 0.19
N GLY A 34 12.70 -9.66 -0.89
CA GLY A 34 12.97 -10.67 -1.90
C GLY A 34 11.66 -11.17 -2.53
N LYS A 35 10.71 -10.27 -2.81
CA LYS A 35 9.43 -10.60 -3.42
C LYS A 35 9.03 -9.56 -4.47
N THR A 36 8.27 -9.98 -5.48
CA THR A 36 7.63 -9.08 -6.45
C THR A 36 6.58 -8.21 -5.75
N VAL A 37 6.62 -6.90 -5.99
CA VAL A 37 5.58 -5.96 -5.56
C VAL A 37 4.63 -5.73 -6.72
N TYR A 38 3.35 -6.00 -6.53
CA TYR A 38 2.31 -5.78 -7.54
C TYR A 38 1.46 -4.56 -7.17
N ILE A 39 1.46 -3.54 -8.01
CA ILE A 39 0.59 -2.37 -7.87
C ILE A 39 -0.80 -2.78 -8.35
N THR A 40 -1.74 -2.94 -7.40
CA THR A 40 -3.14 -3.23 -7.69
C THR A 40 -3.89 -1.98 -8.13
N ASP A 41 -3.50 -0.83 -7.60
CA ASP A 41 -4.05 0.46 -7.98
C ASP A 41 -3.02 1.58 -7.80
N GLY A 42 -2.92 2.47 -8.78
CA GLY A 42 -1.84 3.47 -8.90
C GLY A 42 -2.41 4.86 -9.13
N TYR A 43 -1.87 5.59 -10.10
CA TYR A 43 -2.45 6.89 -10.49
C TYR A 43 -3.88 6.72 -11.01
N ARG A 44 -4.77 7.60 -10.57
CA ARG A 44 -6.13 7.74 -11.10
C ARG A 44 -6.27 9.16 -11.64
N ASP A 45 -6.72 9.30 -12.88
CA ASP A 45 -7.04 10.62 -13.43
C ASP A 45 -8.36 11.10 -12.80
N GLU A 46 -8.27 11.77 -11.65
CA GLU A 46 -9.45 12.13 -10.87
C GLU A 46 -10.11 13.40 -11.42
N GLN A 47 -11.34 13.26 -11.92
CA GLN A 47 -12.26 14.39 -12.04
C GLN A 47 -12.58 14.92 -10.64
N LYS A 48 -12.03 16.09 -10.31
CA LYS A 48 -12.26 17.09 -9.23
C LYS A 48 -12.96 16.75 -7.89
N ASP A 49 -13.79 15.71 -7.75
CA ASP A 49 -14.77 15.57 -6.66
C ASP A 49 -14.63 14.27 -5.83
N MET A 50 -13.55 13.49 -5.99
CA MET A 50 -13.32 12.28 -5.18
C MET A 50 -12.33 12.51 -4.01
N PRO A 51 -12.52 11.83 -2.87
CA PRO A 51 -11.67 11.95 -1.69
C PRO A 51 -10.27 11.31 -1.83
N THR A 52 -9.92 10.75 -2.99
CA THR A 52 -8.66 10.01 -3.24
C THR A 52 -7.55 10.89 -3.83
N LYS A 53 -7.43 12.13 -3.34
CA LYS A 53 -6.45 13.13 -3.81
C LYS A 53 -5.02 12.63 -3.96
N THR A 54 -4.59 11.65 -3.16
CA THR A 54 -3.21 11.13 -3.18
C THR A 54 -2.94 10.25 -4.41
N HIS A 55 -3.92 9.46 -4.88
CA HIS A 55 -3.81 8.70 -6.14
C HIS A 55 -3.76 9.65 -7.34
N GLY A 56 -4.64 10.67 -7.36
CA GLY A 56 -4.61 11.73 -8.40
C GLY A 56 -3.37 12.62 -8.38
N GLN A 57 -2.57 12.60 -7.31
CA GLN A 57 -1.28 13.28 -7.22
C GLN A 57 -0.10 12.39 -7.64
N GLY A 58 -0.36 11.10 -7.93
CA GLY A 58 0.67 10.12 -8.26
C GLY A 58 1.58 9.75 -7.07
N ILE A 59 1.18 10.08 -5.84
CA ILE A 59 1.98 9.81 -4.61
C ILE A 59 1.48 8.59 -3.84
N ALA A 60 0.42 7.93 -4.31
CA ALA A 60 -0.21 6.78 -3.65
C ALA A 60 -0.21 5.54 -4.54
N ALA A 61 -0.11 4.38 -3.90
CA ALA A 61 -0.34 3.09 -4.54
C ALA A 61 -0.99 2.11 -3.54
N ASP A 62 -1.93 1.32 -4.04
CA ASP A 62 -2.37 0.10 -3.38
C ASP A 62 -1.51 -1.04 -3.91
N ILE A 63 -0.89 -1.81 -3.02
CA ILE A 63 0.07 -2.87 -3.38
C ILE A 63 -0.29 -4.21 -2.75
N TYR A 64 0.02 -5.26 -3.50
CA TYR A 64 -0.05 -6.66 -3.11
C TYR A 64 1.34 -7.28 -3.18
N ILE A 65 1.68 -8.13 -2.21
CA ILE A 65 2.91 -8.93 -2.20
C ILE A 65 2.52 -10.36 -1.84
N ASP A 66 2.93 -11.33 -2.67
CA ASP A 66 2.53 -12.72 -2.46
C ASP A 66 2.98 -13.26 -1.09
N GLY A 67 2.07 -13.94 -0.42
CA GLY A 67 2.25 -14.44 0.94
C GLY A 67 2.44 -13.36 2.02
N MET A 68 1.95 -12.14 1.80
CA MET A 68 1.91 -11.09 2.83
C MET A 68 0.49 -10.55 3.00
N ASN A 69 0.11 -10.26 4.24
CA ASN A 69 -1.17 -9.61 4.57
C ASN A 69 -1.01 -8.09 4.70
N THR A 70 -2.14 -7.37 4.78
CA THR A 70 -2.20 -5.91 4.85
C THR A 70 -1.32 -5.30 5.95
N VAL A 71 -1.19 -5.98 7.10
CA VAL A 71 -0.37 -5.50 8.23
C VAL A 71 1.12 -5.65 7.91
N GLU A 72 1.50 -6.80 7.35
CA GLU A 72 2.88 -7.06 6.93
C GLU A 72 3.32 -6.09 5.82
N ILE A 73 2.46 -5.89 4.82
CA ILE A 73 2.72 -4.94 3.72
C ILE A 73 2.85 -3.51 4.26
N SER A 74 1.95 -3.09 5.16
CA SER A 74 2.00 -1.75 5.77
C SER A 74 3.30 -1.50 6.54
N ARG A 75 3.86 -2.53 7.19
CA ARG A 75 5.16 -2.43 7.87
C ARG A 75 6.31 -2.23 6.89
N GLU A 76 6.29 -2.90 5.74
CA GLU A 76 7.32 -2.67 4.72
C GLU A 76 7.21 -1.27 4.08
N LEU A 77 5.98 -0.81 3.83
CA LEU A 77 5.71 0.57 3.40
C LEU A 77 6.26 1.59 4.41
N GLU A 78 6.00 1.39 5.71
CA GLU A 78 6.53 2.25 6.77
C GLU A 78 8.06 2.27 6.81
N LYS A 79 8.72 1.10 6.69
CA LYS A 79 10.18 0.99 6.72
C LYS A 79 10.88 1.79 5.62
N VAL A 80 10.30 1.84 4.43
CA VAL A 80 10.85 2.62 3.30
C VAL A 80 10.35 4.07 3.29
N GLY A 81 9.62 4.50 4.33
CA GLY A 81 9.25 5.89 4.57
C GLY A 81 7.99 6.34 3.86
N PHE A 82 7.00 5.47 3.68
CA PHE A 82 5.61 5.91 3.44
C PHE A 82 4.99 6.44 4.73
N THR A 83 4.23 7.53 4.62
CA THR A 83 3.66 8.27 5.77
C THR A 83 2.15 8.15 5.85
N GLY A 84 1.49 7.91 4.72
CA GLY A 84 0.09 7.53 4.64
C GLY A 84 -0.04 6.02 4.49
N LEU A 85 -0.62 5.33 5.48
CA LEU A 85 -0.74 3.87 5.50
C LEU A 85 -2.19 3.44 5.75
N GLY A 86 -2.73 2.62 4.85
CA GLY A 86 -4.07 2.06 4.98
C GLY A 86 -4.05 0.54 5.03
N GLN A 87 -4.59 -0.02 6.13
CA GLN A 87 -4.81 -1.45 6.28
C GLN A 87 -6.26 -1.80 5.96
N TYR A 88 -6.51 -2.90 5.23
CA TYR A 88 -7.85 -3.31 4.80
C TYR A 88 -8.21 -4.69 5.37
N TYR A 89 -9.42 -4.79 5.93
CA TYR A 89 -9.95 -6.02 6.52
C TYR A 89 -11.29 -6.38 5.90
N ASN A 90 -11.54 -7.68 5.75
CA ASN A 90 -12.81 -8.23 5.31
C ASN A 90 -13.88 -8.12 6.42
N ASN A 91 -15.13 -8.41 6.08
CA ASN A 91 -16.30 -8.29 6.97
C ASN A 91 -16.21 -9.22 8.20
N ASP A 92 -15.46 -10.31 8.09
CA ASP A 92 -15.18 -11.26 9.18
C ASP A 92 -13.96 -10.86 10.02
N ASN A 93 -13.43 -9.65 9.82
CA ASN A 93 -12.18 -9.13 10.39
C ASN A 93 -10.92 -9.91 9.98
N SER A 94 -10.98 -10.79 8.97
CA SER A 94 -9.77 -11.35 8.39
C SER A 94 -8.98 -10.27 7.63
N MET A 95 -7.66 -10.38 7.66
CA MET A 95 -6.76 -9.45 6.96
C MET A 95 -6.84 -9.67 5.45
N THR A 96 -6.93 -8.59 4.68
CA THR A 96 -6.74 -8.67 3.23
C THR A 96 -5.26 -8.82 2.87
N THR A 97 -4.98 -9.06 1.59
CA THR A 97 -3.64 -9.27 1.05
C THR A 97 -3.05 -8.03 0.37
N PHE A 98 -3.68 -6.86 0.50
CA PHE A 98 -3.16 -5.61 -0.05
C PHE A 98 -3.14 -4.52 1.01
N ALA A 99 -2.34 -3.48 0.80
CA ALA A 99 -2.34 -2.29 1.64
C ALA A 99 -2.16 -1.04 0.79
N HIS A 100 -2.61 0.09 1.34
CA HIS A 100 -2.41 1.41 0.75
C HIS A 100 -1.16 2.06 1.34
N GLY A 101 -0.35 2.64 0.46
CA GLY A 101 0.78 3.50 0.84
C GLY A 101 0.76 4.79 0.04
N ASP A 102 0.93 5.93 0.70
CA ASP A 102 1.21 7.19 0.02
C ASP A 102 2.23 8.10 0.74
N LEU A 103 2.83 9.00 -0.03
CA LEU A 103 3.86 9.96 0.40
C LEU A 103 3.23 11.34 0.65
N ARG A 104 2.67 11.53 1.86
CA ARG A 104 2.06 12.78 2.32
C ARG A 104 2.87 13.44 3.44
N ASP A 105 2.72 14.74 3.61
CA ASP A 105 3.47 15.48 4.65
C ASP A 105 3.07 15.08 6.08
N ALA A 106 1.79 14.79 6.29
CA ALA A 106 1.25 14.44 7.61
C ALA A 106 1.09 12.93 7.76
N GLU A 107 1.78 12.35 8.74
CA GLU A 107 1.61 10.94 9.09
C GLU A 107 0.13 10.62 9.32
N THR A 108 -0.39 9.71 8.51
CA THR A 108 -1.80 9.31 8.56
C THR A 108 -1.87 7.81 8.44
N LYS A 109 -2.34 7.16 9.50
CA LYS A 109 -2.45 5.70 9.54
C LYS A 109 -3.89 5.33 9.85
N TRP A 110 -4.49 4.48 9.01
CA TRP A 110 -5.88 4.07 9.17
C TRP A 110 -6.09 2.59 8.93
N VAL A 111 -7.15 2.09 9.55
CA VAL A 111 -7.72 0.79 9.29
C VAL A 111 -9.07 0.98 8.62
N HIS A 112 -9.27 0.30 7.50
CA HIS A 112 -10.52 0.19 6.79
C HIS A 112 -11.15 -1.17 7.11
N ARG A 113 -12.32 -1.13 7.76
CA ARG A 113 -13.15 -2.31 7.99
C ARG A 113 -14.50 -2.13 7.37
N GLU A 114 -14.98 -3.19 6.74
CA GLU A 114 -16.38 -3.28 6.36
C GLU A 114 -17.14 -3.98 7.51
N ASP A 115 -18.20 -3.36 8.02
CA ASP A 115 -19.02 -3.97 9.06
C ASP A 115 -19.99 -5.01 8.49
N ALA A 116 -20.70 -5.73 9.37
CA ALA A 116 -21.64 -6.77 8.96
C ALA A 116 -22.82 -6.24 8.10
N GLN A 117 -22.98 -4.92 7.99
CA GLN A 117 -23.96 -4.27 7.12
C GLN A 117 -23.35 -3.76 5.81
N GLY A 118 -22.05 -3.99 5.57
CA GLY A 118 -21.32 -3.49 4.40
C GLY A 118 -20.82 -2.05 4.54
N SER A 119 -20.91 -1.46 5.73
CA SER A 119 -20.52 -0.06 5.96
C SER A 119 -19.04 0.04 6.29
N ARG A 120 -18.36 1.01 5.68
CA ARG A 120 -16.93 1.23 5.82
C ARG A 120 -16.63 2.09 7.04
N LYS A 121 -15.84 1.57 7.98
CA LYS A 121 -15.35 2.30 9.15
C LYS A 121 -13.87 2.62 9.00
N PHE A 122 -13.55 3.90 9.14
CA PHE A 122 -12.18 4.40 9.23
C PHE A 122 -11.80 4.54 10.70
N ILE A 123 -10.74 3.85 11.11
CA ILE A 123 -10.23 3.86 12.49
C ILE A 123 -8.80 4.35 12.44
N LYS A 124 -8.42 5.31 13.29
CA LYS A 124 -7.06 5.83 13.37
C LYS A 124 -6.14 4.80 14.04
N TRP A 125 -5.04 4.42 13.40
CA TRP A 125 -4.02 3.55 13.99
C TRP A 125 -3.10 4.39 14.92
N PRO A 126 -2.72 3.96 16.15
CA PRO A 126 -3.00 2.68 16.80
C PRO A 126 -4.06 2.70 17.87
N GLU A 127 -5.11 3.54 17.74
CA GLU A 127 -6.24 3.40 18.65
C GLU A 127 -6.89 2.02 18.42
N GLU A 128 -6.49 1.07 19.26
CA GLU A 128 -7.05 -0.26 19.35
C GLU A 128 -8.54 -0.15 19.71
N PRO A 129 -9.42 -0.82 18.98
CA PRO A 129 -10.67 -1.28 19.53
C PRO A 129 -10.58 -2.80 19.66
N TRP A 130 -9.62 -3.28 20.45
CA TRP A 130 -9.54 -4.71 20.80
C TRP A 130 -9.89 -4.89 22.28
N LYS A 131 -11.20 -4.90 22.53
CA LYS A 131 -11.83 -5.70 23.59
C LYS A 131 -12.94 -6.50 22.97
#